data_AF-A0A2K3K0X3-F1
#
_entry.id   AF-A0A2K3K0X3-F1
#
_cell.length_a   1.000
_cell.length_b   1.000
_cell.length_c   1.000
_cell.angle_alpha   90.00
_cell.angle_beta   90.00
_cell.angle_gamma   90.00
#
_symmetry.space_group_name_H-M   'P 1'
#
loop_
_entity.id
_entity.type
_entity.pdbx_description
1 polymer ?
#
loop_
_entity_poly.entity_id
_entity_poly.type
_entity_poly.pdbx_seq_one_letter_code
_entity_poly.pdbx_strand_id
1 'polypeptide(L)'
;MCSEPRKIHEVFFFLAIYLISIGTGGHKPSLESFGADQFDEDHIEERKQKMSFFNWWNCALCSGLILGVTLIVYIQDNINWGAADIIFTGVMALSLIIFIMGRPYYRYRIPCGSPLTPMLQVLVAAISKRKVPYPSNPDQLYEVPKFHGNNRKFLCHTKKL
;
A
#
# COMPACT_ATOMS: atom_id res chain seq x y z
N MET A 1 -42.97 -12.37 -2.43
CA MET A 1 -42.59 -11.88 -1.09
C MET A 1 -41.17 -12.35 -0.82
N CYS A 2 -40.20 -11.45 -0.70
CA CYS A 2 -38.85 -11.84 -0.28
C CYS A 2 -38.86 -12.06 1.23
N SER A 3 -38.35 -13.21 1.68
CA SER A 3 -38.08 -13.50 3.07
C SER A 3 -36.94 -12.62 3.57
N GLU A 4 -37.15 -11.92 4.69
CA GLU A 4 -36.08 -11.16 5.36
C GLU A 4 -34.93 -12.09 5.75
N PRO A 5 -33.66 -11.68 5.53
CA PRO A 5 -32.53 -12.48 5.98
C PRO A 5 -32.50 -12.55 7.51
N ARG A 6 -32.14 -13.71 8.06
CA ARG A 6 -31.91 -13.87 9.50
C ARG A 6 -30.80 -12.91 9.95
N LYS A 7 -30.98 -12.26 11.11
CA LYS A 7 -29.99 -11.35 11.71
C LYS A 7 -28.57 -11.92 11.82
N ILE A 8 -28.45 -13.23 12.00
CA ILE A 8 -27.15 -13.92 12.04
C ILE A 8 -26.42 -13.81 10.68
N HIS A 9 -27.12 -14.02 9.56
CA HIS A 9 -26.51 -13.89 8.22
C HIS A 9 -26.06 -12.45 7.95
N GLU A 10 -26.83 -11.46 8.40
CA GLU A 10 -26.50 -10.04 8.29
C GLU A 10 -25.18 -9.72 9.04
N VAL A 11 -25.05 -10.17 10.30
CA VAL A 11 -23.84 -9.96 11.10
C VAL A 11 -22.61 -10.62 10.46
N PHE A 12 -22.72 -11.88 10.01
CA PHE A 12 -21.60 -12.57 9.35
C PHE A 12 -21.19 -11.89 8.05
N PHE A 13 -22.16 -11.42 7.26
CA PHE A 13 -21.90 -10.69 6.03
C PHE A 13 -21.12 -9.40 6.31
N PHE A 14 -21.56 -8.58 7.26
CA PHE A 14 -20.85 -7.35 7.63
C PHE A 14 -19.45 -7.63 8.18
N LEU A 15 -19.31 -8.63 9.04
CA LEU A 15 -18.01 -9.05 9.55
C LEU A 15 -17.06 -9.45 8.40
N ALA A 16 -17.54 -10.24 7.44
CA ALA A 16 -16.74 -10.68 6.30
C ALA A 16 -16.26 -9.49 5.45
N ILE A 17 -17.14 -8.54 5.09
CA ILE A 17 -16.73 -7.39 4.29
C ILE A 17 -15.75 -6.46 5.05
N TYR A 18 -15.87 -6.35 6.38
CA TYR A 18 -14.89 -5.62 7.19
C TYR A 18 -13.52 -6.29 7.18
N LEU A 19 -13.47 -7.62 7.30
CA LEU A 19 -12.22 -8.38 7.22
C LEU A 19 -11.56 -8.24 5.84
N ILE A 20 -12.34 -8.31 4.76
CA ILE A 20 -11.86 -8.07 3.39
C ILE A 20 -11.30 -6.65 3.25
N SER A 21 -12.00 -5.65 3.80
CA SER A 21 -11.57 -4.25 3.76
C SER A 21 -10.23 -4.04 4.47
N ILE A 22 -10.09 -4.57 5.69
CA ILE A 22 -8.84 -4.51 6.47
C ILE A 22 -7.70 -5.22 5.73
N GLY A 23 -7.95 -6.43 5.23
CA GLY A 23 -6.95 -7.19 4.48
C GLY A 23 -6.47 -6.46 3.24
N THR A 24 -7.41 -5.96 2.43
CA THR A 24 -7.13 -5.22 1.19
C THR A 24 -6.39 -3.90 1.47
N GLY A 25 -6.80 -3.17 2.51
CA GLY A 25 -6.17 -1.91 2.91
C GLY A 25 -4.74 -2.09 3.42
N GLY A 26 -4.46 -3.21 4.09
CA GLY A 26 -3.12 -3.50 4.61
C GLY A 26 -2.17 -4.05 3.54
N HIS A 27 -2.60 -5.05 2.76
CA HIS A 27 -1.68 -5.74 1.87
C HIS A 27 -1.33 -4.93 0.61
N LYS A 28 -2.25 -4.12 0.07
CA LYS A 28 -2.03 -3.40 -1.20
C LYS A 28 -0.82 -2.45 -1.17
N PRO A 29 -0.76 -1.46 -0.28
CA PRO A 29 0.39 -0.54 -0.24
C PRO A 29 1.67 -1.26 0.18
N SER A 30 1.55 -2.29 1.03
CA SER A 30 2.69 -3.06 1.53
C SER A 30 3.35 -3.89 0.42
N LEU A 31 2.55 -4.52 -0.46
CA LEU A 31 3.06 -5.34 -1.56
C LEU A 31 3.74 -4.51 -2.64
N GLU A 32 3.18 -3.36 -3.00
CA GLU A 32 3.79 -2.48 -4.01
C GLU A 32 5.12 -1.90 -3.50
N SER A 33 5.15 -1.47 -2.24
CA SER A 33 6.38 -1.01 -1.58
C SER A 33 7.42 -2.13 -1.52
N PHE A 34 7.01 -3.33 -1.12
CA PHE A 34 7.90 -4.49 -1.06
C PHE A 34 8.45 -4.90 -2.43
N GLY A 35 7.63 -4.84 -3.48
CA GLY A 35 8.05 -5.10 -4.86
C GLY A 35 9.05 -4.06 -5.36
N ALA A 36 8.81 -2.78 -5.04
CA ALA A 36 9.76 -1.71 -5.33
C ALA A 36 11.10 -1.89 -4.61
N ASP A 37 11.07 -2.44 -3.39
CA ASP A 37 12.26 -2.68 -2.56
C ASP A 37 13.14 -3.83 -3.07
N GLN A 38 12.66 -4.64 -4.02
CA GLN A 38 13.48 -5.70 -4.62
C GLN A 38 14.57 -5.16 -5.56
N PHE A 39 14.42 -3.93 -6.05
CA PHE A 39 15.35 -3.29 -6.98
C PHE A 39 16.18 -2.21 -6.28
N ASP A 40 17.48 -2.21 -6.53
CA ASP A 40 18.40 -1.17 -6.08
C ASP A 40 18.26 0.08 -6.96
N GLU A 41 18.10 1.25 -6.32
CA GLU A 41 17.92 2.52 -7.02
C GLU A 41 19.25 3.13 -7.48
N ASP A 42 20.35 2.73 -6.85
CA ASP A 42 21.69 3.22 -7.18
C ASP A 42 22.27 2.50 -8.41
N HIS A 43 21.70 1.35 -8.79
CA HIS A 43 22.02 0.62 -10.02
C HIS A 43 21.13 1.03 -11.20
N ILE A 44 21.75 1.55 -12.26
CA ILE A 44 21.06 2.06 -13.46
C ILE A 44 20.19 0.99 -14.14
N GLU A 45 20.69 -0.25 -14.24
CA GLU A 45 19.96 -1.35 -14.89
C GLU A 45 18.81 -1.87 -14.03
N GLU A 46 19.01 -2.05 -12.71
CA GLU A 46 17.94 -2.47 -11.81
C GLU A 46 16.81 -1.42 -11.76
N ARG A 47 17.13 -0.12 -11.88
CA ARG A 47 16.13 0.94 -12.00
C ARG A 47 15.25 0.83 -13.26
N LYS A 48 15.82 0.44 -14.41
CA LYS A 48 15.04 0.18 -15.63
C LYS A 48 14.16 -1.06 -15.44
N GLN A 49 14.68 -2.10 -14.80
CA GLN A 49 13.91 -3.30 -14.48
C GLN A 49 12.74 -3.00 -13.52
N LYS A 50 12.93 -2.13 -12.52
CA LYS A 50 11.87 -1.63 -11.64
C LYS A 50 10.74 -0.96 -12.44
N MET A 51 11.08 -0.11 -13.41
CA MET A 51 10.06 0.52 -14.27
C MET A 51 9.31 -0.52 -15.13
N SER A 52 10.03 -1.50 -15.69
CA SER A 52 9.41 -2.60 -16.45
C SER A 52 8.50 -3.47 -15.57
N PHE A 53 8.91 -3.74 -14.33
CA PHE A 53 8.09 -4.42 -13.33
C PHE A 53 6.78 -3.69 -13.09
N PHE A 54 6.81 -2.36 -12.88
CA PHE A 54 5.58 -1.58 -12.69
C PHE A 54 4.72 -1.49 -13.95
N ASN A 55 5.31 -1.50 -15.15
CA ASN A 55 4.54 -1.61 -16.39
C ASN A 55 3.79 -2.95 -16.44
N TRP A 56 4.46 -4.07 -16.15
CA TRP A 56 3.81 -5.38 -16.09
C TRP A 56 2.76 -5.47 -14.98
N TRP A 57 3.03 -4.90 -13.81
CA TRP A 57 2.08 -4.79 -12.70
C TRP A 57 0.80 -4.09 -13.12
N ASN A 58 0.93 -2.93 -13.79
CA ASN A 58 -0.21 -2.17 -14.28
C ASN A 58 -0.99 -2.92 -15.37
N CYS A 59 -0.30 -3.57 -16.30
CA CYS A 59 -0.94 -4.43 -17.31
C CYS A 59 -1.75 -5.55 -16.64
N ALA A 60 -1.15 -6.26 -15.66
CA ALA A 60 -1.83 -7.33 -14.93
C ALA A 60 -3.03 -6.82 -14.11
N LEU A 61 -2.93 -5.66 -13.48
CA LEU A 61 -4.04 -5.02 -12.77
C LEU A 61 -5.19 -4.67 -13.71
N CYS A 62 -4.90 -4.06 -14.85
CA CYS A 62 -5.91 -3.72 -15.86
C CYS A 62 -6.60 -4.98 -16.40
N SER A 63 -5.82 -6.01 -16.76
CA SER A 63 -6.38 -7.29 -17.20
C SER A 63 -7.21 -7.97 -16.11
N GLY A 64 -6.74 -7.96 -14.86
CA GLY A 64 -7.46 -8.50 -13.72
C GLY A 64 -8.78 -7.78 -13.45
N LEU A 65 -8.81 -6.45 -13.60
CA LEU A 65 -10.03 -5.66 -13.48
C LEU A 65 -11.03 -6.04 -14.57
N ILE A 66 -10.58 -6.14 -15.83
CA ILE A 66 -11.44 -6.55 -16.95
C ILE A 66 -12.03 -7.94 -16.68
N LEU A 67 -11.21 -8.92 -16.29
CA LEU A 67 -11.68 -10.26 -15.94
C LEU A 67 -12.64 -10.26 -14.75
N GLY A 68 -12.39 -9.43 -13.74
CA GLY A 68 -13.25 -9.28 -12.57
C GLY A 68 -14.64 -8.75 -12.93
N VAL A 69 -14.73 -7.70 -13.74
CA VAL A 69 -16.03 -7.11 -14.10
C VAL A 69 -16.79 -7.89 -15.17
N THR A 70 -16.11 -8.78 -15.90
CA THR A 70 -16.72 -9.59 -16.97
C THR A 70 -16.94 -11.04 -16.54
N LEU A 71 -15.86 -11.81 -16.38
CA LEU A 71 -15.92 -13.25 -16.13
C LEU A 71 -16.50 -13.57 -14.76
N ILE A 72 -16.04 -12.88 -13.71
CA ILE A 72 -16.53 -13.16 -12.35
C ILE A 72 -17.99 -12.75 -12.21
N VAL A 73 -18.38 -11.56 -12.68
CA VAL A 73 -19.78 -11.13 -12.65
C VAL A 73 -20.66 -12.11 -13.41
N TYR A 74 -20.20 -12.58 -14.58
CA TYR A 74 -20.90 -13.63 -15.33
C TYR A 74 -21.12 -14.91 -14.51
N ILE A 75 -20.11 -15.36 -13.76
CA ILE A 75 -20.21 -16.55 -12.89
C ILE A 75 -21.19 -16.30 -11.73
N GLN A 76 -21.13 -15.12 -11.11
CA GLN A 76 -22.04 -14.74 -10.02
C GLN A 76 -23.50 -14.76 -10.45
N ASP A 77 -23.79 -14.21 -11.64
CA ASP A 77 -25.15 -14.07 -12.17
C ASP A 77 -25.71 -15.38 -12.76
N ASN A 78 -24.87 -16.20 -13.43
CA ASN A 78 -25.36 -17.38 -14.17
C ASN A 78 -25.20 -18.71 -13.41
N ILE A 79 -24.26 -18.81 -12.47
CA ILE A 79 -23.98 -20.07 -11.75
C ILE A 79 -24.45 -19.95 -10.31
N ASN A 80 -23.75 -19.13 -9.52
CA ASN A 80 -24.09 -18.71 -8.17
C ASN A 80 -22.92 -17.92 -7.57
N TRP A 81 -23.20 -17.19 -6.50
CA TRP A 81 -22.24 -16.41 -5.73
C TRP A 81 -21.13 -17.28 -5.10
N GLY A 82 -21.47 -18.45 -4.57
CA GLY A 82 -20.50 -19.33 -3.90
C GLY A 82 -19.39 -19.85 -4.82
N ALA A 83 -19.69 -20.13 -6.09
CA ALA A 83 -18.71 -20.56 -7.07
C ALA A 83 -17.67 -19.47 -7.36
N ALA A 84 -18.11 -18.21 -7.50
CA ALA A 84 -17.21 -17.08 -7.67
C ALA A 84 -16.31 -16.86 -6.44
N ASP A 85 -16.88 -16.98 -5.24
CA ASP A 85 -16.14 -16.82 -3.98
C ASP A 85 -15.05 -17.91 -3.80
N ILE A 86 -15.35 -19.16 -4.18
CA ILE A 86 -14.37 -20.26 -4.16
C ILE A 86 -13.22 -19.99 -5.13
N ILE A 87 -13.53 -19.53 -6.35
CA ILE A 87 -12.52 -19.19 -7.35
C ILE A 87 -11.60 -18.07 -6.82
N PHE A 88 -12.17 -16.99 -6.27
CA PHE A 88 -11.38 -15.92 -5.69
C PHE A 88 -10.51 -16.37 -4.53
N THR A 89 -11.07 -17.18 -3.63
CA THR A 89 -10.34 -17.72 -2.49
C THR A 89 -9.19 -18.62 -2.96
N GLY A 90 -9.42 -19.45 -3.98
CA GLY A 90 -8.39 -20.32 -4.57
C GLY A 90 -7.26 -19.53 -5.21
N VAL A 91 -7.58 -18.49 -5.99
CA VAL A 91 -6.58 -17.61 -6.62
C VAL A 91 -5.74 -16.90 -5.55
N MET A 92 -6.38 -16.35 -4.51
CA MET A 92 -5.67 -15.68 -3.41
C MET A 92 -4.77 -16.66 -2.63
N ALA A 93 -5.26 -17.87 -2.33
CA ALA A 93 -4.47 -18.89 -1.67
C ALA A 93 -3.24 -19.30 -2.49
N LEU A 94 -3.42 -19.48 -3.81
CA LEU A 94 -2.32 -19.78 -4.72
C LEU A 94 -1.29 -18.63 -4.76
N SER A 95 -1.75 -17.38 -4.86
CA SER A 95 -0.86 -16.21 -4.80
C SER A 95 -0.06 -16.15 -3.50
N LEU A 96 -0.69 -16.45 -2.36
CA LEU A 96 -0.03 -16.50 -1.06
C LEU A 96 1.04 -17.61 -0.99
N ILE A 97 0.75 -18.80 -1.53
CA ILE A 97 1.71 -19.90 -1.60
C ILE A 97 2.93 -19.49 -2.44
N ILE A 98 2.72 -18.92 -3.63
CA ILE A 98 3.81 -18.43 -4.49
C ILE A 98 4.65 -17.38 -3.76
N PHE A 99 3.99 -16.43 -3.07
CA PHE A 99 4.66 -15.41 -2.28
C PHE A 99 5.51 -16.01 -1.15
N ILE A 100 4.99 -17.00 -0.42
CA ILE A 100 5.72 -17.67 0.65
C ILE A 100 6.90 -18.48 0.11
N MET A 101 6.74 -19.16 -1.04
CA MET A 101 7.81 -19.90 -1.70
C MET A 101 8.95 -18.99 -2.17
N GLY A 102 8.65 -17.73 -2.52
CA GLY A 102 9.64 -16.74 -2.93
C GLY A 102 10.49 -16.16 -1.80
N ARG A 103 10.15 -16.40 -0.52
CA ARG A 103 10.85 -15.84 0.65
C ARG A 103 12.39 -15.91 0.63
N PRO A 104 13.05 -17.02 0.25
CA PRO A 104 14.52 -17.07 0.25
C PRO A 104 15.16 -16.18 -0.82
N TYR A 105 14.41 -15.71 -1.83
CA TYR A 105 14.92 -14.86 -2.92
C TYR A 105 14.67 -13.37 -2.68
N TYR A 106 13.91 -13.01 -1.65
CA TYR A 106 13.53 -11.62 -1.40
C TYR A 106 14.63 -10.83 -0.70
N ARG A 107 14.82 -9.58 -1.15
CA ARG A 107 15.61 -8.57 -0.46
C ARG A 107 14.73 -7.89 0.59
N TYR A 108 15.21 -7.84 1.83
CA TYR A 108 14.53 -7.18 2.94
C TYR A 108 15.24 -5.85 3.27
N ARG A 109 14.51 -4.74 3.18
CA ARG A 109 14.99 -3.42 3.64
C ARG A 109 15.00 -3.38 5.17
N ILE A 110 16.01 -2.71 5.72
CA ILE A 110 16.10 -2.45 7.16
C ILE A 110 14.94 -1.50 7.55
N PRO A 111 14.18 -1.77 8.62
CA PRO A 111 13.05 -0.93 9.01
C PRO A 111 13.50 0.49 9.39
N CYS A 112 13.17 1.46 8.54
CA CYS A 112 13.55 2.87 8.67
C CYS A 112 12.50 3.71 9.41
N GLY A 113 12.08 3.28 10.61
CA GLY A 113 11.10 4.01 11.44
C GLY A 113 9.74 4.28 10.76
N SER A 114 8.82 4.94 11.45
CA SER A 114 7.51 5.30 10.88
C SER A 114 7.51 6.72 10.31
N PRO A 115 7.13 6.94 9.04
CA PRO A 115 7.00 8.27 8.46
C PRO A 115 5.87 9.09 9.09
N LEU A 116 4.92 8.46 9.78
CA LEU A 116 3.85 9.15 10.52
C LEU A 116 4.37 9.86 11.77
N THR A 117 5.48 9.39 12.35
CA THR A 117 6.05 9.98 13.57
C THR A 117 6.46 11.44 13.36
N PRO A 118 7.29 11.80 12.35
CA PRO A 118 7.62 13.20 12.09
C PRO A 118 6.38 14.02 11.65
N MET A 119 5.43 13.44 10.92
CA MET A 119 4.19 14.15 10.54
C MET A 119 3.37 14.55 11.77
N LEU A 120 3.19 13.64 12.72
CA LEU A 120 2.49 13.91 13.98
C LEU A 120 3.28 14.91 14.84
N GLN A 121 4.61 14.78 14.90
CA GLN A 121 5.45 15.75 15.62
C GLN A 121 5.28 17.16 15.05
N VAL A 122 5.29 17.32 13.73
CA VAL A 122 5.06 18.61 13.06
C VAL A 122 3.65 19.12 13.34
N LEU A 123 2.63 18.27 13.26
CA LEU A 123 1.24 18.67 13.57
C LEU A 123 1.10 19.16 15.02
N VAL A 124 1.61 18.40 15.97
CA VAL A 124 1.60 18.74 17.40
C VAL A 124 2.39 20.02 17.65
N ALA A 125 3.57 20.16 17.04
CA ALA A 125 4.40 21.36 17.16
C ALA A 125 3.72 22.60 16.56
N ALA A 126 3.08 22.48 15.41
CA ALA A 126 2.36 23.57 14.75
C ALA A 126 1.17 24.05 15.60
N ILE A 127 0.38 23.12 16.15
CA ILE A 127 -0.75 23.46 17.03
C ILE A 127 -0.25 24.12 18.31
N SER A 128 0.79 23.56 18.93
CA SER A 128 1.32 24.03 20.21
C SER A 128 2.01 25.39 20.09
N LYS A 129 2.71 25.66 18.97
CA LYS A 129 3.47 26.90 18.74
C LYS A 129 2.70 27.94 17.91
N ARG A 130 1.38 27.76 17.69
CA ARG A 130 0.56 28.66 16.85
C ARG A 130 0.51 30.12 17.30
N LYS A 131 0.85 30.41 18.56
CA LYS A 131 0.85 31.75 19.16
C LYS A 131 2.25 32.39 19.22
N VAL A 132 3.28 31.69 18.74
CA VAL A 132 4.67 32.17 18.76
C VAL A 132 4.89 33.06 17.52
N PRO A 133 5.55 34.22 17.67
CA PRO A 133 5.88 35.07 16.53
C PRO A 133 6.77 34.33 15.53
N TYR A 134 6.56 34.58 14.24
CA TYR A 134 7.35 33.99 13.16
C TYR A 134 8.82 34.42 13.27
N PRO A 135 9.78 33.47 13.31
CA PRO A 135 11.20 33.80 13.36
C PRO A 135 11.64 34.47 12.05
N SER A 136 12.31 35.62 12.15
CA SER A 136 12.73 36.41 10.98
C SER A 136 13.85 35.77 10.15
N ASN A 137 14.55 34.77 10.70
CA ASN A 137 15.63 34.07 10.02
C ASN A 137 15.28 32.58 9.81
N PRO A 138 15.31 32.04 8.56
CA PRO A 138 15.03 30.63 8.28
C PRO A 138 15.93 29.64 9.02
N ASP A 139 17.14 30.04 9.42
CA ASP A 139 18.10 29.19 10.16
C ASP A 139 17.61 28.81 11.59
N GLN A 140 16.54 29.45 12.08
CA GLN A 140 15.94 29.16 13.39
C GLN A 140 14.87 28.06 13.34
N LEU A 141 14.54 27.55 12.15
CA LEU A 141 13.64 26.43 11.98
C LEU A 141 14.33 25.12 12.42
N TYR A 142 13.55 24.21 13.00
CA TYR A 142 14.07 22.91 13.42
C TYR A 142 14.44 22.08 12.19
N GLU A 143 15.74 21.84 11.99
CA GLU A 143 16.26 20.88 11.02
C GLU A 143 16.61 19.56 11.71
N VAL A 144 16.21 18.44 11.10
CA VAL A 144 16.64 17.12 11.57
C VAL A 144 18.14 16.98 11.29
N PRO A 145 18.97 16.64 12.30
CA PRO A 145 20.41 16.47 12.08
C PRO A 145 20.69 15.45 10.96
N LYS A 146 21.64 15.75 10.08
CA LYS A 146 22.10 14.84 9.04
C LYS A 146 22.74 13.61 9.70
N PHE A 147 21.95 12.56 9.96
CA PHE A 147 22.50 11.29 10.43
C PHE A 147 23.32 10.65 9.30
N HIS A 148 24.58 10.32 9.60
CA HIS A 148 25.65 9.92 8.66
C HIS A 148 25.49 8.50 8.09
N GLY A 149 24.30 8.16 7.60
CA GLY A 149 23.99 6.87 6.97
C GLY A 149 22.67 6.84 6.20
N ASN A 150 21.97 7.97 6.09
CA ASN A 150 20.71 8.07 5.37
C ASN A 150 20.93 9.02 4.20
N ASN A 151 21.16 8.48 2.99
CA ASN A 151 21.20 9.23 1.73
C ASN A 151 19.81 9.78 1.35
N ARG A 152 19.04 10.29 2.31
CA ARG A 152 17.80 11.02 2.02
C ARG A 152 18.21 12.34 1.40
N LYS A 153 18.01 12.46 0.09
CA LYS A 153 18.09 13.74 -0.63
C LYS A 153 17.08 14.70 0.03
N PHE A 154 17.59 15.68 0.77
CA PHE A 154 16.78 16.81 1.20
C PHE A 154 16.36 17.59 -0.05
N LEU A 155 15.09 18.00 -0.10
CA LEU A 155 14.63 18.93 -1.11
C LEU A 155 15.42 20.23 -0.94
N CYS A 156 16.07 20.70 -2.00
CA CYS A 156 16.79 21.97 -1.97
C CYS A 156 15.83 23.09 -1.55
N HIS A 157 16.29 24.00 -0.69
CA HIS A 157 15.51 25.19 -0.34
C HIS A 157 15.09 25.93 -1.62
N THR A 158 13.78 26.20 -1.73
CA THR A 158 13.24 27.06 -2.78
C THR A 158 13.83 28.45 -2.60
N LYS A 159 14.80 28.82 -3.45
CA LYS A 159 15.34 30.18 -3.52
C LYS A 159 14.33 31.10 -4.19
N LYS A 160 13.24 31.45 -3.49
CA LYS A 160 12.37 32.59 -3.80
C LYS A 160 11.35 32.79 -2.69
N LEU A 161 11.63 33.77 -1.84
CA LEU A 161 10.65 34.61 -1.13
C LEU A 161 11.29 35.98 -0.98
#